data_AF-A0A168PY48-F1
#
_entry.id   AF-A0A168PY48-F1
#
_cell.length_a   1.000
_cell.length_b   1.000
_cell.length_c   1.000
_cell.angle_alpha   90.00
_cell.angle_beta   90.00
_cell.angle_gamma   90.00
#
_symmetry.space_group_name_H-M   'P 1'
#
loop_
_entity.id
_entity.type
_entity.pdbx_description
1 polymer ?
#
loop_
_entity_poly.entity_id
_entity_poly.type
_entity_poly.pdbx_seq_one_letter_code
_entity_poly.pdbx_strand_id
1 'polypeptide(L)'
;MIPAFIFDMDGVIIDSEPIHFDVDIQTLNYLGRNISKEELEKYVGMTNPEMWSLIKHEYNVLQSVSEIIDYQLTTRYKSDFESEYIKLIS
;
A
#
# COMPACT_ATOMS: atom_id res chain seq x y z
N MET A 1 20.14 -28.21 19.78
CA MET A 1 19.83 -27.31 18.65
C MET A 1 18.55 -26.58 18.98
N ILE A 2 18.54 -25.26 18.90
CA ILE A 2 17.32 -24.46 19.10
C ILE A 2 16.76 -24.19 17.70
N PRO A 3 15.48 -24.48 17.42
CA PRO A 3 14.86 -24.08 16.16
C PRO A 3 14.81 -22.54 16.11
N ALA A 4 15.36 -21.97 15.04
CA ALA A 4 15.26 -20.54 14.76
C ALA A 4 14.08 -20.32 13.81
N PHE A 5 13.21 -19.39 14.19
CA PHE A 5 12.10 -18.92 13.36
C PHE A 5 12.41 -17.50 12.93
N ILE A 6 12.30 -17.23 11.63
CA ILE A 6 12.35 -15.88 11.07
C ILE A 6 10.91 -15.49 10.81
N PHE A 7 10.42 -14.50 11.54
CA PHE A 7 9.12 -13.92 11.34
C PHE A 7 9.29 -12.65 10.51
N ASP A 8 8.41 -12.48 9.52
CA ASP A 8 8.30 -11.22 8.80
C ASP A 8 7.80 -10.13 9.75
N MET A 9 8.14 -8.87 9.50
CA MET A 9 7.67 -7.76 10.34
C MET A 9 6.22 -7.40 9.98
N ASP A 10 5.93 -7.37 8.68
CA ASP A 10 4.63 -6.99 8.12
C ASP A 10 3.64 -8.15 8.18
N GLY A 11 2.46 -7.91 8.76
CA GLY A 11 1.37 -8.90 8.87
C GLY A 11 1.58 -10.02 9.90
N VAL A 12 2.73 -10.07 10.59
CA VAL A 12 3.01 -11.09 11.64
C VAL A 12 3.31 -10.47 12.99
N ILE A 13 4.15 -9.43 13.06
CA ILE A 13 4.48 -8.72 14.30
C ILE A 13 3.65 -7.44 14.42
N ILE A 14 3.38 -6.76 13.31
CA ILE A 14 2.51 -5.59 13.22
C ILE A 14 1.42 -5.86 12.19
N ASP A 15 0.17 -5.52 12.52
CA ASP A 15 -0.91 -5.47 11.54
C ASP A 15 -0.75 -4.19 10.70
N SER A 16 0.16 -4.25 9.72
CA SER A 16 0.45 -3.15 8.81
C SER A 16 -0.51 -3.09 7.62
N GLU A 17 -1.35 -4.11 7.42
CA GLU A 17 -2.35 -4.18 6.34
C GLU A 17 -3.28 -2.96 6.28
N PRO A 18 -3.85 -2.45 7.38
CA PRO A 18 -4.74 -1.28 7.33
C PRO A 18 -4.06 -0.05 6.69
N ILE A 19 -2.78 0.16 6.98
CA ILE A 19 -2.00 1.29 6.44
C ILE A 19 -1.72 1.09 4.95
N HIS A 20 -1.45 -0.15 4.52
CA HIS A 20 -1.28 -0.49 3.11
C HIS A 20 -2.55 -0.17 2.30
N PHE A 21 -3.72 -0.61 2.77
CA PHE A 21 -4.99 -0.32 2.09
C PHE A 21 -5.28 1.18 2.01
N ASP A 22 -5.03 1.94 3.07
CA ASP A 22 -5.29 3.38 3.07
C ASP A 22 -4.42 4.13 2.06
N VAL A 23 -3.14 3.75 1.91
CA VAL A 23 -2.23 4.34 0.92
C VAL A 23 -2.65 3.96 -0.51
N ASP A 24 -3.10 2.73 -0.73
CA ASP A 24 -3.55 2.26 -2.05
C ASP A 24 -4.85 2.95 -2.48
N ILE A 25 -5.81 3.09 -1.56
CA ILE A 25 -7.05 3.84 -1.77
C ILE A 25 -6.73 5.32 -2.10
N GLN A 26 -5.82 5.95 -1.35
CA GLN A 26 -5.39 7.32 -1.64
C GLN A 26 -4.74 7.45 -3.02
N THR A 27 -3.89 6.49 -3.39
CA THR A 27 -3.24 6.46 -4.70
C THR A 27 -4.26 6.32 -5.83
N LEU A 28 -5.25 5.44 -5.68
CA LEU A 28 -6.33 5.28 -6.66
C LEU A 28 -7.20 6.53 -6.77
N ASN A 29 -7.54 7.16 -5.65
CA ASN A 29 -8.28 8.42 -5.63
C ASN A 29 -7.51 9.54 -6.35
N TYR A 30 -6.19 9.61 -6.16
CA TYR A 30 -5.32 10.53 -6.90
C TYR A 30 -5.34 10.28 -8.42
N LEU A 31 -5.46 9.01 -8.84
CA LEU A 31 -5.64 8.62 -10.24
C LEU A 31 -7.08 8.83 -10.75
N GLY A 32 -7.97 9.41 -9.94
CA GLY A 32 -9.36 9.68 -10.29
C GLY A 32 -10.25 8.43 -10.27
N ARG A 33 -9.83 7.38 -9.55
CA ARG A 33 -10.56 6.12 -9.41
C ARG A 33 -10.96 5.92 -7.95
N ASN A 34 -12.27 5.76 -7.73
CA ASN A 34 -12.80 5.42 -6.41
C ASN A 34 -13.08 3.91 -6.42
N ILE A 35 -12.26 3.17 -5.70
CA ILE A 35 -12.29 1.70 -5.61
C ILE A 35 -12.54 1.34 -4.15
N SER A 36 -13.39 0.34 -3.90
CA SER A 36 -13.65 -0.11 -2.53
C SER A 36 -12.49 -0.96 -1.99
N LYS A 37 -12.42 -1.12 -0.67
CA LYS A 37 -11.42 -2.01 -0.06
C LYS A 37 -11.60 -3.44 -0.55
N GLU A 38 -12.83 -3.92 -0.71
CA GLU A 38 -13.15 -5.26 -1.22
C GLU A 38 -12.64 -5.46 -2.65
N GLU A 39 -12.67 -4.43 -3.48
CA GLU A 39 -12.09 -4.49 -4.83
C GLU A 39 -10.56 -4.52 -4.82
N LEU A 40 -9.93 -3.97 -3.78
CA LEU A 40 -8.47 -4.07 -3.58
C LEU A 40 -8.04 -5.45 -3.09
N GLU A 41 -8.90 -6.19 -2.38
CA GLU A 41 -8.59 -7.54 -1.89
C GLU A 41 -8.19 -8.50 -3.03
N LYS A 42 -8.68 -8.28 -4.26
CA LYS A 42 -8.32 -9.09 -5.43
C LYS A 42 -6.85 -8.97 -5.84
N TYR A 43 -6.15 -7.96 -5.35
CA TYR A 43 -4.72 -7.72 -5.62
C TYR A 43 -3.81 -8.05 -4.43
N VAL A 44 -4.37 -8.45 -3.29
CA VAL A 44 -3.58 -8.82 -2.11
C VAL A 44 -2.65 -9.98 -2.45
N GLY A 45 -1.38 -9.86 -2.05
CA GLY A 45 -0.32 -10.83 -2.34
C GLY A 45 0.36 -10.63 -3.70
N MET A 46 -0.08 -9.68 -4.53
CA MET A 46 0.67 -9.26 -5.72
C MET A 46 1.78 -8.27 -5.33
N THR A 47 2.82 -8.18 -6.15
CA THR A 47 3.81 -7.10 -5.99
C THR A 47 3.23 -5.77 -6.49
N ASN A 48 3.68 -4.64 -5.91
CA ASN A 48 3.20 -3.31 -6.33
C ASN A 48 3.28 -3.08 -7.86
N PRO A 49 4.40 -3.39 -8.55
CA PRO A 49 4.47 -3.21 -10.01
C PRO A 49 3.44 -4.03 -10.78
N GLU A 50 3.17 -5.27 -10.36
CA GLU A 50 2.18 -6.15 -10.99
C GLU A 50 0.76 -5.63 -10.78
N MET A 51 0.42 -5.27 -9.54
CA MET A 51 -0.86 -4.69 -9.17
C MET A 51 -1.14 -3.41 -9.99
N TRP A 52 -0.21 -2.46 -9.98
CA TRP A 52 -0.40 -1.19 -10.69
C TRP A 52 -0.43 -1.35 -12.21
N SER A 53 0.27 -2.34 -12.75
CA SER A 53 0.17 -2.67 -14.18
C SER A 53 -1.22 -3.19 -14.55
N LEU A 54 -1.81 -4.05 -13.71
CA LEU A 54 -3.17 -4.56 -13.90
C LEU A 54 -4.22 -3.45 -13.78
N ILE A 55 -4.13 -2.65 -12.71
CA ILE A 55 -5.03 -1.51 -12.49
C ILE A 55 -4.93 -0.53 -13.65
N LYS A 56 -3.72 -0.24 -14.13
CA LYS A 56 -3.53 0.63 -15.29
C LYS A 56 -4.27 0.12 -16.52
N HIS A 57 -4.18 -1.19 -16.78
CA HIS A 57 -4.86 -1.82 -17.91
C HIS A 57 -6.39 -1.86 -17.73
N GLU A 58 -6.88 -2.23 -16.55
CA GLU A 58 -8.32 -2.35 -16.24
C GLU A 58 -9.02 -0.98 -16.26
N TYR A 59 -8.36 0.05 -15.74
CA TYR A 59 -8.96 1.38 -15.54
C TYR A 59 -8.42 2.44 -16.51
N ASN A 60 -7.66 2.07 -17.55
CA ASN A 60 -7.06 2.99 -18.53
C ASN A 60 -6.36 4.20 -17.90
N VAL A 61 -5.53 3.95 -16.89
CA VAL A 61 -4.77 5.00 -16.20
C VAL A 61 -3.66 5.52 -17.11
N LEU A 62 -3.49 6.85 -17.18
CA LEU A 62 -2.55 7.48 -18.09
C LEU A 62 -1.10 7.42 -17.57
N GLN A 63 -0.93 7.60 -16.26
CA GLN A 63 0.36 7.60 -15.56
C GLN A 63 1.11 6.28 -15.75
N SER A 64 2.44 6.34 -15.80
CA SER A 64 3.27 5.15 -15.84
C SER A 64 3.23 4.40 -14.50
N VAL A 65 3.55 3.10 -14.52
CA VAL A 65 3.63 2.30 -13.28
C VAL A 65 4.66 2.90 -12.31
N SER A 66 5.77 3.45 -12.81
CA SER A 66 6.78 4.09 -11.96
C SER A 66 6.25 5.37 -11.30
N GLU A 67 5.53 6.21 -12.03
CA GLU A 67 4.93 7.43 -11.48
C GLU A 67 3.91 7.12 -10.37
N ILE A 68 3.16 6.03 -10.54
CA ILE A 68 2.19 5.56 -9.55
C ILE A 68 2.91 5.06 -8.29
N ILE A 69 3.96 4.26 -8.46
CA ILE A 69 4.76 3.74 -7.34
C ILE A 69 5.45 4.88 -6.58
N ASP A 70 6.01 5.86 -7.29
CA ASP A 70 6.65 7.03 -6.67
C ASP A 70 5.64 7.82 -5.83
N TYR A 71 4.44 8.03 -6.35
CA TYR A 71 3.36 8.67 -5.59
C TYR A 71 2.96 7.86 -4.36
N GLN A 72 2.75 6.55 -4.51
CA GLN A 72 2.40 5.62 -3.43
C GLN A 72 3.47 5.67 -2.31
N LEU A 73 4.76 5.61 -2.66
CA LEU A 73 5.86 5.69 -1.70
C LEU A 73 5.89 7.03 -0.96
N THR A 74 5.76 8.15 -1.68
CA THR A 74 5.74 9.48 -1.03
C THR A 74 4.55 9.65 -0.10
N THR A 75 3.41 9.04 -0.43
CA THR A 75 2.21 9.05 0.43
C THR A 75 2.43 8.19 1.67
N ARG A 76 2.98 6.99 1.51
CA ARG A 76 3.33 6.10 2.64
C ARG A 76 4.29 6.78 3.64
N TYR A 77 5.37 7.39 3.15
CA TYR A 77 6.32 8.08 4.04
C TYR A 77 5.68 9.21 4.85
N LYS A 78 4.69 9.92 4.29
CA LYS A 78 3.93 10.94 5.03
C LYS A 78 3.03 10.30 6.09
N SER A 79 2.29 9.25 5.73
CA SER A 79 1.41 8.54 6.66
C SER A 79 2.18 7.90 7.83
N ASP A 80 3.34 7.31 7.56
CA ASP A 80 4.21 6.73 8.58
C ASP A 80 4.73 7.82 9.55
N PHE A 81 5.15 8.96 9.02
CA PHE A 81 5.65 10.08 9.83
C PHE A 81 4.55 10.70 10.70
N GLU A 82 3.33 10.88 10.17
CA GLU A 82 2.19 11.39 10.94
C GLU A 82 1.77 10.41 12.04
N SER A 83 1.75 9.10 11.74
CA SER A 83 1.43 8.05 12.72
C SER A 83 2.44 8.01 13.87
N GLU A 84 3.74 8.13 13.57
CA GLU A 84 4.79 8.16 14.58
C GLU A 84 4.74 9.45 15.42
N TYR A 85 4.48 10.60 14.79
CA TYR A 85 4.33 11.87 15.50
C TYR A 85 3.14 11.88 16.47
N ILE A 86 1.99 11.34 16.07
CA ILE A 86 0.81 11.23 16.96
C ILE A 86 1.13 10.36 18.17
N LYS A 87 1.83 9.23 18.01
CA LYS A 87 2.24 8.36 19.13
C LYS A 87 3.19 9.05 20.11
N LEU A 88 4.00 10.01 19.66
CA LEU A 88 4.93 10.75 20.51
C LEU A 88 4.24 11.80 21.39
N ILE A 89 3.04 12.25 21.01
CA ILE A 89 2.29 13.32 21.71
C ILE A 89 1.03 12.81 22.43
N SER A 90 0.72 11.51 22.34
CA SER A 90 -0.41 10.82 23.00
C SER A 90 0.05 10.03 24.21
#